data_AF-A0A8T4CKB6-F1
#
_entry.id   AF-A0A8T4CKB6-F1
#
_cell.length_a   1.000
_cell.length_b   1.000
_cell.length_c   1.000
_cell.angle_alpha   90.00
_cell.angle_beta   90.00
_cell.angle_gamma   90.00
#
_symmetry.space_group_name_H-M   'P 1'
#
loop_
_entity.id
_entity.type
_entity.pdbx_description
1 polymer ?
#
loop_
_entity_poly.entity_id
_entity_poly.type
_entity_poly.pdbx_seq_one_letter_code
_entity_poly.pdbx_strand_id
1 'polypeptide(L)'
;MDMDLIETITNWVKWERELDLKNPPLFVLETLEKHEQTVKNLELALDLLTTLGKFEKYPDSKVYIPLHPAKNQIGFFGLLK
;
A
#
# COMPACT_ATOMS: atom_id res chain seq x y z
N MET A 1 -8.31 5.15 -15.38
CA MET A 1 -8.67 3.82 -14.87
C MET A 1 -7.64 3.35 -13.86
N ASP A 2 -6.35 3.28 -14.20
CA ASP A 2 -5.30 2.88 -13.23
C ASP A 2 -4.69 4.06 -12.44
N MET A 3 -4.69 5.28 -12.98
CA MET A 3 -4.13 6.46 -12.29
C MET A 3 -4.91 6.84 -11.02
N ASP A 4 -6.25 6.75 -11.01
CA ASP A 4 -7.08 7.10 -9.85
C ASP A 4 -6.83 6.16 -8.65
N LEU A 5 -6.57 4.85 -8.88
CA LEU A 5 -6.27 3.91 -7.78
C LEU A 5 -4.91 4.20 -7.14
N ILE A 6 -3.89 4.48 -7.97
CA ILE A 6 -2.54 4.84 -7.49
C ILE A 6 -2.59 6.17 -6.73
N GLU A 7 -3.35 7.14 -7.22
CA GLU A 7 -3.56 8.42 -6.54
C GLU A 7 -4.28 8.21 -5.20
N THR A 8 -5.31 7.39 -5.16
CA THR A 8 -6.04 7.03 -3.93
C THR A 8 -5.12 6.35 -2.91
N ILE A 9 -4.31 5.37 -3.31
CA ILE A 9 -3.30 4.74 -2.43
C ILE A 9 -2.30 5.80 -1.93
N THR A 10 -1.80 6.65 -2.82
CA THR A 10 -0.83 7.69 -2.47
C THR A 10 -1.40 8.69 -1.48
N ASN A 11 -2.66 9.09 -1.65
CA ASN A 11 -3.34 9.99 -0.73
C ASN A 11 -3.64 9.30 0.60
N TRP A 12 -4.03 8.02 0.61
CA TRP A 12 -4.21 7.26 1.84
C TRP A 12 -2.90 7.18 2.66
N VAL A 13 -1.79 6.84 2.00
CA VAL A 13 -0.44 6.80 2.61
C VAL A 13 0.01 8.15 3.20
N LYS A 14 -0.43 9.29 2.64
CA LYS A 14 -0.06 10.61 3.18
C LYS A 14 -0.63 10.87 4.57
N TRP A 15 -1.82 10.32 4.85
CA TRP A 15 -2.58 10.63 6.05
C TRP A 15 -2.49 9.52 7.11
N GLU A 16 -2.22 8.29 6.69
CA GLU A 16 -2.20 7.12 7.58
C GLU A 16 -0.83 6.44 7.60
N ARG A 17 -0.45 5.94 8.78
CA ARG A 17 0.82 5.23 8.98
C ARG A 17 0.77 3.78 8.53
N GLU A 18 -0.42 3.24 8.33
CA GLU A 18 -0.70 1.89 7.89
C GLU A 18 -2.00 1.88 7.08
N LEU A 19 -2.11 0.95 6.16
CA LEU A 19 -3.28 0.79 5.30
C LEU A 19 -3.94 -0.54 5.67
N ASP A 20 -5.05 -0.48 6.43
CA ASP A 20 -5.85 -1.64 6.78
C ASP A 20 -7.00 -1.85 5.78
N LEU A 21 -6.90 -2.89 4.95
CA LEU A 21 -7.94 -3.23 3.99
C LEU A 21 -9.21 -3.82 4.61
N LYS A 22 -9.22 -4.16 5.91
CA LYS A 22 -10.46 -4.56 6.60
C LYS A 22 -11.35 -3.37 6.88
N ASN A 23 -10.77 -2.19 7.05
CA ASN A 23 -11.49 -0.96 7.34
C ASN A 23 -10.94 0.22 6.51
N PRO A 24 -11.06 0.16 5.18
CA PRO A 24 -10.58 1.22 4.31
C PRO A 24 -11.42 2.50 4.48
N PRO A 25 -10.81 3.70 4.38
CA PRO A 25 -11.54 4.95 4.39
C PRO A 25 -12.59 5.05 3.29
N LEU A 26 -13.62 5.86 3.52
CA LEU A 26 -14.75 6.02 2.60
C LEU A 26 -14.31 6.42 1.17
N PHE A 27 -13.36 7.35 1.03
CA PHE A 27 -12.88 7.79 -0.28
C PHE A 27 -12.22 6.66 -1.10
N VAL A 28 -11.64 5.66 -0.41
CA VAL A 28 -11.06 4.47 -1.06
C VAL A 28 -12.19 3.61 -1.59
N LEU A 29 -13.23 3.38 -0.78
CA LEU A 29 -14.42 2.62 -1.19
C LEU A 29 -15.14 3.27 -2.37
N GLU A 30 -15.31 4.59 -2.34
CA GLU A 30 -15.92 5.37 -3.43
C GLU A 30 -15.10 5.26 -4.72
N THR A 31 -13.76 5.29 -4.62
CA THR A 31 -12.87 5.08 -5.77
C THR A 31 -13.05 3.68 -6.36
N LEU A 32 -13.12 2.65 -5.49
CA LEU A 32 -13.31 1.27 -5.93
C LEU A 32 -14.65 1.10 -6.64
N GLU A 33 -15.74 1.63 -6.08
CA GLU A 33 -17.07 1.57 -6.70
C GLU A 33 -17.10 2.29 -8.05
N LYS A 34 -16.57 3.52 -8.12
CA LYS A 34 -16.49 4.32 -9.35
C LYS A 34 -15.77 3.61 -10.50
N HIS A 35 -14.80 2.76 -10.17
CA HIS A 35 -14.00 2.04 -11.16
C HIS A 35 -14.37 0.56 -11.30
N GLU A 36 -15.49 0.12 -10.73
CA GLU A 36 -15.91 -1.29 -10.73
C GLU A 36 -14.83 -2.24 -10.19
N GLN A 37 -14.01 -1.74 -9.27
CA GLN A 37 -12.93 -2.48 -8.62
C GLN A 37 -13.36 -3.03 -7.28
N THR A 38 -12.64 -4.04 -6.81
CA THR A 38 -12.87 -4.67 -5.51
C THR A 38 -11.71 -4.43 -4.57
N VAL A 39 -11.94 -4.67 -3.27
CA VAL A 39 -10.87 -4.70 -2.26
C VAL A 39 -9.77 -5.70 -2.65
N LYS A 40 -10.09 -6.77 -3.40
CA LYS A 40 -9.10 -7.73 -3.91
C LYS A 40 -8.19 -7.12 -4.98
N ASN A 41 -8.70 -6.21 -5.81
CA ASN A 41 -7.87 -5.47 -6.77
C ASN A 41 -6.90 -4.55 -6.05
N LEU A 42 -7.35 -3.89 -4.99
CA LEU A 42 -6.53 -3.05 -4.12
C LEU A 42 -5.46 -3.87 -3.38
N GLU A 43 -5.82 -5.06 -2.88
CA GLU A 43 -4.89 -6.01 -2.26
C GLU A 43 -3.78 -6.43 -3.24
N LEU A 44 -4.14 -6.78 -4.48
CA LEU A 44 -3.17 -7.12 -5.53
C LEU A 44 -2.24 -5.94 -5.86
N ALA A 45 -2.77 -4.72 -5.93
CA ALA A 45 -1.96 -3.53 -6.18
C ALA A 45 -0.95 -3.28 -5.04
N LEU A 46 -1.37 -3.43 -3.79
CA LEU A 46 -0.49 -3.27 -2.64
C LEU A 46 0.53 -4.42 -2.51
N ASP A 47 0.16 -5.66 -2.86
CA ASP A 47 1.09 -6.79 -2.92
C ASP A 47 2.17 -6.58 -4.00
N LEU A 48 1.79 -6.03 -5.16
CA LEU A 48 2.75 -5.64 -6.20
C LEU A 48 3.71 -4.55 -5.69
N LEU A 49 3.17 -3.51 -5.03
CA LEU A 49 3.96 -2.42 -4.46
C LEU A 49 4.87 -2.91 -3.30
N THR A 50 4.43 -3.91 -2.54
CA THR A 50 5.23 -4.61 -1.52
C THR A 50 6.41 -5.34 -2.17
N THR A 51 6.18 -6.04 -3.27
CA THR A 51 7.23 -6.70 -4.07
C THR A 51 8.25 -5.70 -4.62
N LEU A 52 7.82 -4.47 -4.93
CA LEU A 52 8.69 -3.37 -5.36
C LEU A 52 9.39 -2.63 -4.21
N GLY A 53 9.28 -3.12 -2.97
CA GLY A 53 9.91 -2.55 -1.78
C GLY A 53 9.33 -1.19 -1.38
N LYS A 54 8.05 -0.91 -1.71
CA LYS A 54 7.35 0.32 -1.32
C LYS A 54 6.53 0.15 -0.05
N PHE A 55 6.16 -1.08 0.28
CA PHE A 55 5.40 -1.42 1.49
C PHE A 55 5.99 -2.66 2.15
N GLU A 56 5.71 -2.83 3.44
CA GLU A 56 5.79 -4.10 4.15
C GLU A 56 4.36 -4.58 4.46
N LYS A 57 4.12 -5.89 4.37
CA LYS A 57 2.83 -6.50 4.72
C LYS A 57 2.99 -7.27 6.03
N TYR A 58 2.12 -7.01 7.00
CA TYR A 58 2.09 -7.83 8.21
C TYR A 58 1.64 -9.26 7.86
N PRO A 59 2.39 -10.31 8.28
CA PRO A 59 2.06 -11.70 7.97
C PRO A 59 0.63 -12.06 8.38
N ASP A 60 -0.07 -12.81 7.52
CA ASP A 60 -1.45 -13.26 7.73
C ASP A 60 -2.49 -12.15 7.96
N SER A 61 -2.12 -10.90 7.66
CA SER A 61 -2.99 -9.74 7.78
C SER A 61 -3.27 -9.09 6.41
N LYS A 62 -4.24 -8.17 6.40
CA LYS A 62 -4.49 -7.27 5.26
C LYS A 62 -4.03 -5.84 5.52
N VAL A 63 -3.00 -5.69 6.36
CA VAL A 63 -2.44 -4.40 6.76
C VAL A 63 -1.08 -4.19 6.07
N TYR A 64 -0.93 -3.04 5.43
CA TYR A 64 0.28 -2.65 4.70
C TYR A 64 0.91 -1.40 5.31
N ILE A 65 2.22 -1.43 5.51
CA ILE A 65 3.00 -0.33 6.08
C ILE A 65 3.79 0.33 4.94
N PRO A 66 3.56 1.62 4.63
CA PRO A 66 4.35 2.33 3.65
C PRO A 66 5.80 2.47 4.12
N LEU A 67 6.74 2.02 3.29
CA LEU A 67 8.16 2.22 3.50
C LEU A 67 8.54 3.62 3.03
N HIS A 68 8.50 4.60 3.93
CA HIS A 68 8.99 5.93 3.61
C HIS A 68 10.51 5.88 3.31
N PRO A 69 10.99 6.56 2.24
CA PRO A 69 12.42 6.61 1.92
C PRO A 69 13.29 7.30 2.99
N ALA A 70 12.73 7.77 4.11
CA ALA A 70 13.43 8.50 5.15
C ALA A 70 14.11 7.64 6.25
N LYS A 71 14.22 6.31 6.08
CA LYS A 71 15.08 5.46 6.94
C LYS A 71 15.86 4.35 6.21
N ASN A 72 15.85 4.31 4.88
CA ASN A 72 16.63 3.35 4.07
C ASN A 72 18.09 3.79 3.84
N GLN A 73 18.78 4.30 4.86
CA GLN A 73 20.24 4.45 4.83
C GLN A 73 20.99 3.36 5.60
N ILE A 74 20.32 2.39 6.23
CA ILE A 74 21.00 1.35 7.00
C ILE A 74 20.31 0.01 6.74
N GLY A 75 20.92 -0.86 5.93
CA GLY A 75 20.52 -2.28 5.91
C GLY A 75 20.91 -3.10 4.67
N PHE A 76 20.69 -2.60 3.46
CA PHE A 76 20.82 -3.45 2.26
C PHE A 76 22.26 -3.77 1.80
N PHE A 77 23.28 -3.17 2.43
CA PHE A 77 24.70 -3.52 2.22
C PHE A 77 25.32 -4.36 3.35
N GLY A 78 24.53 -4.84 4.31
CA GLY A 78 25.02 -5.60 5.47
C GLY A 78 25.11 -7.13 5.31
N LEU A 79 24.61 -7.71 4.21
CA LEU A 79 24.60 -9.16 3.98
C LEU A 79 25.73 -9.67 3.07
N LEU A 80 26.85 -8.93 3.03
CA LEU A 80 28.12 -9.40 2.51
C LEU A 80 29.24 -9.07 3.51
N LYS A 81 29.31 -9.85 4.60
CA LYS A 81 30.55 -10.07 5.32
C LYS A 81 30.56 -11.44 5.98
#